data_AF-A0A4R8M5E7-F1
#
_entry.id   AF-A0A4R8M5E7-F1
#
_cell.length_a   1.000
_cell.length_b   1.000
_cell.length_c   1.000
_cell.angle_alpha   90.00
_cell.angle_beta   90.00
_cell.angle_gamma   90.00
#
_symmetry.space_group_name_H-M   'P 1'
#
loop_
_entity.id
_entity.type
_entity.pdbx_description
1 polymer ?
#
loop_
_entity_poly.entity_id
_entity_poly.type
_entity_poly.pdbx_seq_one_letter_code
_entity_poly.pdbx_strand_id
1 'polypeptide(L)'
;MIRSFFLTLFLVLLLSPSAGGNGLLLPSHAPGSGDVLFDFLLSVTNPDSLELRMDEPPDGEGNIRHASFVIRGACFGGLRVEKIAAEFFFLELNAPDEWRSGRRHSLKVNGVLRTNAEVVILDRDINDALGAFPARRGRLSVNFFPGSVRVLGLYGTELGRIRVETASSLAVENGNQIVMENTGIRINGHDRTDAFRQEIYGLNPLLDLRNFPLPAARWILRADNGVLTLSTPVPPKAAEGEIRRYERGSFPLPAPEPFEFSPDQFQNGDIILVNGKSWRSKALLFFFKNPADFSHSGMVRWSGGIPWVIHASPESERVEMEPLEEFLSPFEVERAAVYRLKGNRAGAGRASGEAREFYLEKRPFDGSFDKNNEEAVYCTELIWKAFGNAGIDLFGTERSAYFTPVPFYGNVLFPSDLGRSPLLEKVMSLE
;
A
#
# COMPACT_ATOMS: atom_id res chain seq x y z
N MET A 1 33.66 41.40 -27.83
CA MET A 1 33.71 42.00 -26.48
C MET A 1 33.03 41.00 -25.56
N ILE A 2 33.78 40.39 -24.64
CA ILE A 2 33.32 39.52 -23.52
C ILE A 2 32.71 38.18 -24.01
N ARG A 3 33.39 37.02 -24.15
CA ARG A 3 34.36 36.29 -23.29
C ARG A 3 33.92 36.20 -21.82
N SER A 4 33.68 34.96 -21.38
CA SER A 4 33.24 34.51 -20.04
C SER A 4 31.73 34.54 -19.81
N PHE A 5 31.08 33.38 -19.99
CA PHE A 5 30.20 32.80 -18.94
C PHE A 5 29.74 31.35 -19.18
N PHE A 6 30.10 30.71 -20.31
CA PHE A 6 29.67 29.33 -20.60
C PHE A 6 30.75 28.26 -20.53
N LEU A 7 31.89 28.55 -19.86
CA LEU A 7 32.99 27.60 -19.66
C LEU A 7 33.35 27.41 -18.18
N THR A 8 32.37 27.54 -17.28
CA THR A 8 32.57 27.44 -15.83
C THR A 8 31.61 26.48 -15.13
N LEU A 9 31.09 25.48 -15.85
CA LEU A 9 30.42 24.34 -15.22
C LEU A 9 30.89 22.97 -15.77
N PHE A 10 31.87 22.97 -16.68
CA PHE A 10 32.39 21.74 -17.30
C PHE A 10 33.86 21.43 -16.95
N LEU A 11 34.46 22.17 -16.00
CA LEU A 11 35.87 22.02 -15.64
C LEU A 11 36.13 22.04 -14.11
N VAL A 12 35.24 21.42 -13.34
CA VAL A 12 35.45 21.11 -11.90
C VAL A 12 35.39 19.60 -11.62
N LEU A 13 35.17 18.77 -12.65
CA LEU A 13 35.18 17.30 -12.51
C LEU A 13 36.53 16.65 -12.87
N LEU A 14 37.57 17.44 -13.15
CA LEU A 14 38.90 16.91 -13.46
C LEU A 14 39.94 17.75 -12.71
N LEU A 15 40.21 17.37 -11.46
CA LEU A 15 41.49 17.46 -10.74
C LEU A 15 41.21 17.15 -9.26
N SER A 16 41.41 15.90 -8.88
CA SER A 16 41.64 15.55 -7.47
C SER A 16 42.96 16.17 -7.00
N PRO A 17 43.05 16.54 -5.71
CA PRO A 17 44.22 16.21 -4.93
C PRO A 17 43.83 15.21 -3.84
N SER A 18 44.59 14.12 -3.82
CA SER A 18 44.62 13.08 -2.82
C SER A 18 45.06 13.58 -1.45
N ALA A 19 44.53 12.88 -0.43
CA ALA A 19 45.10 12.61 0.89
C ALA A 19 44.79 13.58 2.06
N GLY A 20 43.82 13.15 2.85
CA GLY A 20 43.60 13.49 4.25
C GLY A 20 42.53 12.53 4.79
N GLY A 21 42.93 11.33 5.19
CA GLY A 21 42.07 10.17 5.36
C GLY A 21 40.98 10.29 6.42
N ASN A 22 39.77 9.90 6.02
CA ASN A 22 39.04 8.81 6.66
C ASN A 22 38.33 8.06 5.53
N GLY A 23 38.83 6.86 5.22
CA GLY A 23 38.30 6.05 4.13
C GLY A 23 36.80 5.84 4.29
N LEU A 24 36.05 6.16 3.24
CA LEU A 24 34.80 5.48 2.97
C LEU A 24 35.15 4.00 2.81
N LEU A 25 35.06 3.26 3.90
CA LEU A 25 34.94 1.82 3.89
C LEU A 25 33.61 1.51 3.19
N LEU A 26 33.62 1.49 1.85
CA LEU A 26 32.82 0.48 1.17
C LEU A 26 33.27 -0.85 1.78
N PRO A 27 32.37 -1.67 2.37
CA PRO A 27 32.78 -2.94 2.92
C PRO A 27 33.52 -3.70 1.80
N SER A 28 34.77 -4.07 2.06
CA SER A 28 35.61 -4.85 1.13
C SER A 28 35.20 -6.32 1.06
N HIS A 29 34.03 -6.65 1.60
CA HIS A 29 33.44 -7.97 1.65
C HIS A 29 32.03 -7.86 1.09
N ALA A 30 31.58 -8.88 0.35
CA ALA A 30 30.18 -9.01 0.01
C ALA A 30 29.35 -8.88 1.30
N PRO A 31 28.20 -8.17 1.28
CA PRO A 31 27.35 -8.02 2.45
C PRO A 31 27.03 -9.41 3.02
N GLY A 32 27.21 -9.59 4.33
CA GLY A 32 26.83 -10.82 5.00
C GLY A 32 25.31 -10.95 5.03
N SER A 33 24.80 -12.15 5.28
CA SER A 33 23.34 -12.40 5.42
C SER A 33 22.66 -11.47 6.44
N GLY A 34 23.38 -11.05 7.48
CA GLY A 34 22.90 -10.06 8.44
C GLY A 34 22.77 -8.64 7.88
N ASP A 35 23.63 -8.23 6.94
CA ASP A 35 23.47 -6.98 6.17
C ASP A 35 22.22 -7.08 5.29
N VAL A 36 22.04 -8.20 4.59
CA VAL A 36 20.89 -8.41 3.69
C VAL A 36 19.57 -8.33 4.44
N LEU A 37 19.46 -8.96 5.61
CA LEU A 37 18.26 -8.87 6.46
C LEU A 37 18.01 -7.44 6.93
N PHE A 38 19.06 -6.72 7.33
CA PHE A 38 18.97 -5.34 7.79
C PHE A 38 18.47 -4.41 6.67
N ASP A 39 19.06 -4.51 5.48
CA ASP A 39 18.68 -3.73 4.30
C ASP A 39 17.27 -4.09 3.83
N PHE A 40 16.89 -5.36 3.90
CA PHE A 40 15.51 -5.79 3.65
C PHE A 40 14.54 -5.07 4.58
N LEU A 41 14.76 -5.10 5.90
CA LEU A 41 13.90 -4.43 6.88
C LEU A 41 13.83 -2.91 6.63
N LEU A 42 14.96 -2.26 6.32
CA LEU A 42 14.96 -0.85 5.94
C LEU A 42 14.11 -0.56 4.72
N SER A 43 14.27 -1.35 3.66
CA SER A 43 13.60 -1.15 2.38
C SER A 43 12.08 -1.31 2.47
N VAL A 44 11.58 -2.24 3.30
CA VAL A 44 10.14 -2.53 3.40
C VAL A 44 9.43 -1.68 4.46
N THR A 45 10.18 -1.05 5.38
CA THR A 45 9.60 -0.26 6.48
C THR A 45 9.84 1.24 6.41
N ASN A 46 10.82 1.73 5.65
CA ASN A 46 11.15 3.16 5.54
C ASN A 46 11.08 3.92 6.90
N PRO A 47 11.86 3.48 7.91
CA PRO A 47 11.61 3.89 9.28
C PRO A 47 12.30 5.21 9.64
N ASP A 48 11.90 5.80 10.77
CA ASP A 48 12.68 6.87 11.41
C ASP A 48 13.97 6.30 12.00
N SER A 49 13.88 5.14 12.65
CA SER A 49 15.05 4.38 13.09
C SER A 49 14.82 2.88 13.10
N LEU A 50 15.90 2.12 12.92
CA LEU A 50 15.93 0.66 13.01
C LEU A 50 17.16 0.24 13.81
N GLU A 51 16.96 -0.59 14.82
CA GLU A 51 18.02 -1.37 15.46
C GLU A 51 17.72 -2.86 15.26
N LEU A 52 18.64 -3.59 14.65
CA LEU A 52 18.61 -5.04 14.52
C LEU A 52 19.75 -5.62 15.36
N ARG A 53 19.43 -6.64 16.16
CA ARG A 53 20.41 -7.42 16.91
C ARG A 53 20.24 -8.89 16.62
N MET A 54 21.35 -9.58 16.46
CA MET A 54 21.39 -11.01 16.21
C MET A 54 22.57 -11.59 16.96
N ASP A 55 22.38 -12.75 17.58
CA ASP A 55 23.48 -13.46 18.20
C ASP A 55 24.51 -13.92 17.16
N GLU A 56 24.02 -14.41 16.03
CA GLU A 56 24.77 -14.76 14.83
C GLU A 56 23.98 -14.35 13.57
N PRO A 57 24.65 -14.02 12.45
CA PRO A 57 23.98 -13.76 11.18
C PRO A 57 23.14 -14.98 10.73
N PRO A 58 22.10 -14.77 9.89
CA PRO A 58 21.35 -15.88 9.30
C PRO A 58 22.28 -16.86 8.58
N ASP A 59 22.05 -18.16 8.77
CA ASP A 59 22.80 -19.19 8.03
C ASP A 59 22.39 -19.22 6.54
N GLY A 60 23.00 -20.14 5.77
CA GLY A 60 22.71 -20.26 4.33
C GLY A 60 21.26 -20.64 4.01
N GLU A 61 20.53 -21.22 4.95
CA GLU A 61 19.11 -21.57 4.81
C GLU A 61 18.19 -20.47 5.38
N GLY A 62 18.75 -19.43 6.01
CA GLY A 62 18.01 -18.32 6.60
C GLY A 62 17.64 -18.52 8.07
N ASN A 63 18.22 -19.50 8.77
CA ASN A 63 17.93 -19.73 10.18
C ASN A 63 18.67 -18.74 11.08
N ILE A 64 17.99 -18.29 12.14
CA ILE A 64 18.53 -17.38 13.15
C ILE A 64 18.19 -17.90 14.54
N ARG A 65 19.20 -18.10 15.39
CA ARG A 65 19.00 -18.69 16.73
C ARG A 65 18.36 -17.69 17.69
N HIS A 66 18.86 -16.45 17.76
CA HIS A 66 18.25 -15.39 18.58
C HIS A 66 18.41 -14.03 17.90
N ALA A 67 17.29 -13.39 17.60
CA ALA A 67 17.28 -12.07 17.00
C ALA A 67 16.28 -11.16 17.69
N SER A 68 16.54 -9.86 17.66
CA SER A 68 15.57 -8.84 18.04
C SER A 68 15.70 -7.64 17.15
N PHE A 69 14.59 -6.94 16.91
CA PHE A 69 14.65 -5.63 16.31
C PHE A 69 13.71 -4.65 17.00
N VAL A 70 14.04 -3.36 16.85
CA VAL A 70 13.16 -2.24 17.17
C VAL A 70 13.15 -1.29 16.00
N ILE A 71 11.97 -1.09 15.42
CA ILE A 71 11.71 -0.15 14.34
C ILE A 71 10.82 0.95 14.89
N ARG A 72 11.19 2.20 14.67
CA ARG A 72 10.39 3.37 15.05
C ARG A 72 9.97 4.15 13.83
N GLY A 73 8.72 4.59 13.82
CA GLY A 73 8.15 5.34 12.70
C GLY A 73 8.22 4.60 11.38
N ALA A 74 7.91 3.30 11.41
CA ALA A 74 7.80 2.52 10.18
C ALA A 74 6.64 3.07 9.33
N CYS A 75 6.87 3.25 8.03
CA CYS A 75 5.89 3.78 7.09
C CYS A 75 5.41 2.68 6.15
N PHE A 76 4.14 2.32 6.27
CA PHE A 76 3.49 1.37 5.36
C PHE A 76 2.49 2.10 4.49
N GLY A 77 2.92 2.43 3.27
CA GLY A 77 2.05 3.06 2.29
C GLY A 77 1.53 4.44 2.69
N GLY A 78 2.25 5.17 3.56
CA GLY A 78 1.83 6.46 4.10
C GLY A 78 1.11 6.40 5.45
N LEU A 79 0.83 5.21 5.99
CA LEU A 79 0.48 5.06 7.40
C LEU A 79 1.76 4.86 8.22
N ARG A 80 2.01 5.77 9.16
CA ARG A 80 3.10 5.64 10.12
C ARG A 80 2.69 4.72 11.27
N VAL A 81 3.57 3.81 11.65
CA VAL A 81 3.47 2.96 12.84
C VAL A 81 4.57 3.39 13.80
N GLU A 82 4.17 3.84 14.99
CA GLU A 82 5.08 4.43 15.98
C GLU A 82 6.21 3.48 16.38
N LYS A 83 5.88 2.22 16.66
CA LYS A 83 6.88 1.23 17.06
C LYS A 83 6.50 -0.17 16.61
N ILE A 84 7.49 -0.91 16.12
CA ILE A 84 7.43 -2.36 15.94
C ILE A 84 8.67 -2.93 16.61
N ALA A 85 8.49 -3.74 17.65
CA ALA A 85 9.57 -4.44 18.31
C ALA A 85 9.26 -5.94 18.34
N ALA A 86 10.26 -6.76 18.07
CA ALA A 86 10.15 -8.20 18.12
C ALA A 86 11.44 -8.84 18.61
N GLU A 87 11.31 -9.97 19.27
CA GLU A 87 12.37 -10.87 19.72
C GLU A 87 11.97 -12.28 19.32
N PHE A 88 12.86 -12.99 18.63
CA PHE A 88 12.64 -14.30 18.07
C PHE A 88 13.67 -15.30 18.60
N PHE A 89 13.21 -16.50 18.92
CA PHE A 89 14.06 -17.65 19.22
C PHE A 89 13.84 -18.72 18.17
N PHE A 90 14.92 -19.20 17.55
CA PHE A 90 14.92 -20.18 16.47
C PHE A 90 13.94 -19.77 15.36
N LEU A 91 14.26 -18.68 14.69
CA LEU A 91 13.54 -18.17 13.53
C LEU A 91 14.05 -18.88 12.27
N GLU A 92 13.15 -19.51 11.53
CA GLU A 92 13.44 -20.18 10.27
C GLU A 92 12.85 -19.33 9.14
N LEU A 93 13.73 -18.72 8.34
CA LEU A 93 13.34 -17.97 7.14
C LEU A 93 13.57 -18.82 5.88
N ASN A 94 13.21 -18.29 4.71
CA ASN A 94 13.76 -18.78 3.45
C ASN A 94 15.17 -18.20 3.21
N ALA A 95 15.89 -18.73 2.21
CA ALA A 95 17.30 -18.45 2.03
C ALA A 95 17.58 -16.95 1.77
N PRO A 96 18.70 -16.38 2.28
CA PRO A 96 19.00 -14.96 2.14
C PRO A 96 19.10 -14.44 0.69
N ASP A 97 19.43 -15.30 -0.26
CA ASP A 97 19.53 -14.98 -1.69
C ASP A 97 18.17 -14.84 -2.37
N GLU A 98 17.08 -15.21 -1.71
CA GLU A 98 15.70 -15.00 -2.16
C GLU A 98 15.10 -13.67 -1.69
N TRP A 99 15.70 -13.00 -0.70
CA TRP A 99 15.19 -11.74 -0.19
C TRP A 99 15.44 -10.61 -1.18
N ARG A 100 14.42 -9.80 -1.43
CA ARG A 100 14.42 -8.75 -2.48
C ARG A 100 14.03 -7.42 -1.86
N SER A 101 14.84 -6.39 -2.10
CA SER A 101 14.63 -5.06 -1.52
C SER A 101 13.25 -4.51 -1.88
N GLY A 102 12.50 -4.03 -0.89
CA GLY A 102 11.17 -3.47 -1.04
C GLY A 102 10.06 -4.45 -1.37
N ARG A 103 10.37 -5.74 -1.57
CA ARG A 103 9.39 -6.79 -1.89
C ARG A 103 9.09 -7.60 -0.65
N ARG A 104 8.13 -7.11 0.15
CA ARG A 104 7.80 -7.67 1.48
C ARG A 104 7.55 -9.19 1.51
N HIS A 105 7.06 -9.79 0.42
CA HIS A 105 6.75 -11.23 0.36
C HIS A 105 7.91 -12.12 -0.10
N SER A 106 9.06 -11.51 -0.46
CA SER A 106 10.28 -12.25 -0.81
C SER A 106 10.92 -12.92 0.41
N LEU A 107 10.76 -12.33 1.59
CA LEU A 107 11.11 -12.94 2.87
C LEU A 107 9.89 -13.69 3.41
N LYS A 108 10.06 -14.99 3.66
CA LYS A 108 9.04 -15.89 4.20
C LYS A 108 9.51 -16.41 5.54
N VAL A 109 8.60 -16.46 6.50
CA VAL A 109 8.83 -17.14 7.77
C VAL A 109 8.30 -18.56 7.65
N ASN A 110 9.21 -19.53 7.67
CA ASN A 110 8.90 -20.96 7.59
C ASN A 110 8.55 -21.54 8.97
N GLY A 111 9.18 -21.03 10.02
CA GLY A 111 9.00 -21.51 11.38
C GLY A 111 9.54 -20.53 12.42
N VAL A 112 9.00 -20.60 13.64
CA VAL A 112 9.56 -19.91 14.80
C VAL A 112 9.22 -20.67 16.07
N LEU A 113 10.21 -20.87 16.96
CA LEU A 113 9.94 -21.51 18.24
C LEU A 113 9.19 -20.56 19.19
N ARG A 114 9.63 -19.30 19.24
CA ARG A 114 9.01 -18.29 20.10
C ARG A 114 9.21 -16.88 19.55
N THR A 115 8.14 -16.09 19.65
CA THR A 115 8.15 -14.65 19.39
C THR A 115 7.63 -13.90 20.61
N ASN A 116 8.38 -12.90 21.06
CA ASN A 116 7.87 -11.83 21.90
C ASN A 116 7.79 -10.57 21.02
N ALA A 117 6.67 -9.86 20.99
CA ALA A 117 6.46 -8.74 20.09
C ALA A 117 5.60 -7.63 20.72
N GLU A 118 5.79 -6.42 20.23
CA GLU A 118 5.02 -5.23 20.56
C GLU A 118 4.90 -4.33 19.32
N VAL A 119 3.68 -3.95 18.98
CA VAL A 119 3.35 -3.00 17.92
C VAL A 119 2.54 -1.88 18.55
N VAL A 120 2.96 -0.64 18.32
CA VAL A 120 2.33 0.56 18.86
C VAL A 120 1.87 1.44 17.70
N ILE A 121 0.58 1.77 17.71
CA ILE A 121 -0.07 2.63 16.73
C ILE A 121 -0.68 3.81 17.47
N LEU A 122 -0.47 5.03 16.96
CA LEU A 122 -1.04 6.23 17.54
C LEU A 122 -2.25 6.66 16.72
N ASP A 123 -3.29 7.16 17.40
CA ASP A 123 -4.46 7.68 16.71
C ASP A 123 -4.12 8.92 15.86
N ARG A 124 -3.13 9.73 16.27
CA ARG A 124 -2.59 10.82 15.45
C ARG A 124 -2.05 10.33 14.10
N ASP A 125 -1.33 9.21 14.07
CA ASP A 125 -0.74 8.68 12.84
C ASP A 125 -1.84 8.19 11.89
N ILE A 126 -2.92 7.60 12.44
CA ILE A 126 -4.12 7.23 11.68
C ILE A 126 -4.85 8.46 11.17
N ASN A 127 -5.02 9.50 12.00
CA ASN A 127 -5.71 10.72 11.61
C ASN A 127 -4.93 11.55 10.60
N ASP A 128 -3.61 11.57 10.67
CA ASP A 128 -2.75 12.23 9.68
C ASP A 128 -2.85 11.51 8.34
N ALA A 129 -2.81 10.17 8.37
CA ALA A 129 -3.09 9.36 7.19
C ALA A 129 -4.48 9.70 6.62
N LEU A 130 -5.55 9.62 7.44
CA LEU A 130 -6.93 9.94 7.06
C LEU A 130 -7.09 11.37 6.54
N GLY A 131 -6.38 12.34 7.13
CA GLY A 131 -6.43 13.76 6.74
C GLY A 131 -5.83 14.01 5.36
N ALA A 132 -4.91 13.16 4.91
CA ALA A 132 -4.45 13.17 3.54
C ALA A 132 -5.54 12.74 2.55
N PHE A 133 -6.73 12.26 2.98
CA PHE A 133 -7.90 12.03 2.12
C PHE A 133 -8.82 13.25 2.03
N PRO A 134 -8.83 13.96 0.88
CA PRO A 134 -9.92 14.87 0.58
C PRO A 134 -11.18 14.07 0.22
N ALA A 135 -12.04 13.79 1.19
CA ALA A 135 -13.41 13.41 0.88
C ALA A 135 -14.19 14.69 0.61
N ARG A 136 -14.57 14.95 -0.66
CA ARG A 136 -15.40 16.10 -1.06
C ARG A 136 -16.68 16.26 -0.22
N ARG A 137 -17.16 15.18 0.42
CA ARG A 137 -18.38 15.15 1.22
C ARG A 137 -18.17 14.72 2.68
N GLY A 138 -16.94 14.68 3.23
CA GLY A 138 -16.83 14.37 4.66
C GLY A 138 -15.44 14.38 5.30
N ARG A 139 -15.41 14.13 6.61
CA ARG A 139 -14.18 13.97 7.40
C ARG A 139 -14.35 12.79 8.35
N LEU A 140 -13.36 11.91 8.38
CA LEU A 140 -13.28 10.80 9.33
C LEU A 140 -12.18 11.08 10.34
N SER A 141 -12.40 10.74 11.60
CA SER A 141 -11.36 10.71 12.61
C SER A 141 -11.50 9.48 13.50
N VAL A 142 -10.37 8.95 13.96
CA VAL A 142 -10.28 7.80 14.86
C VAL A 142 -9.59 8.25 16.14
N ASN A 143 -10.10 7.86 17.29
CA ASN A 143 -9.50 8.18 18.58
C ASN A 143 -9.48 6.96 19.49
N PHE A 144 -8.36 6.78 20.19
CA PHE A 144 -8.19 5.69 21.14
C PHE A 144 -8.40 6.19 22.57
N PHE A 145 -9.31 5.52 23.28
CA PHE A 145 -9.65 5.77 24.67
C PHE A 145 -9.38 4.51 25.50
N PRO A 146 -9.31 4.60 26.83
CA PRO A 146 -9.17 3.43 27.69
C PRO A 146 -10.22 2.35 27.35
N GLY A 147 -9.76 1.22 26.81
CA GLY A 147 -10.59 0.06 26.43
C GLY A 147 -11.58 0.29 25.28
N SER A 148 -11.49 1.40 24.55
CA SER A 148 -12.41 1.69 23.43
C SER A 148 -11.78 2.49 22.30
N VAL A 149 -12.27 2.25 21.10
CA VAL A 149 -11.96 3.02 19.89
C VAL A 149 -13.21 3.76 19.48
N ARG A 150 -13.05 5.05 19.18
CA ARG A 150 -14.13 5.88 18.64
C ARG A 150 -13.80 6.34 17.24
N VAL A 151 -14.79 6.23 16.37
CA VAL A 151 -14.75 6.70 14.99
C VAL A 151 -15.81 7.77 14.82
N LEU A 152 -15.41 8.95 14.37
CA LEU A 152 -16.29 10.08 14.09
C LEU A 152 -16.26 10.36 12.59
N GLY A 153 -17.41 10.20 11.94
CA GLY A 153 -17.64 10.59 10.55
C GLY A 153 -18.53 11.83 10.48
N LEU A 154 -18.08 12.86 9.77
CA LEU A 154 -18.87 14.04 9.44
C LEU A 154 -19.12 14.01 7.93
N TYR A 155 -20.37 13.91 7.49
CA TYR A 155 -20.74 13.80 6.09
C TYR A 155 -21.65 14.97 5.67
N GLY A 156 -21.38 15.57 4.51
CA GLY A 156 -22.26 16.53 3.86
C GLY A 156 -23.22 15.81 2.91
N THR A 157 -24.51 16.04 3.07
CA THR A 157 -25.57 15.62 2.15
C THR A 157 -26.29 16.85 1.61
N GLU A 158 -27.12 16.67 0.57
CA GLU A 158 -27.97 17.74 0.04
C GLU A 158 -28.96 18.27 1.09
N LEU A 159 -29.29 17.46 2.09
CA LEU A 159 -30.24 17.77 3.18
C LEU A 159 -29.56 18.33 4.45
N GLY A 160 -28.23 18.47 4.47
CA GLY A 160 -27.47 19.02 5.60
C GLY A 160 -26.25 18.19 5.99
N ARG A 161 -25.72 18.41 7.19
CA ARG A 161 -24.57 17.64 7.71
C ARG A 161 -25.05 16.49 8.60
N ILE A 162 -24.54 15.30 8.33
CA ILE A 162 -24.76 14.10 9.14
C ILE A 162 -23.49 13.85 9.97
N ARG A 163 -23.68 13.67 11.28
CA ARG A 163 -22.63 13.26 12.21
C ARG A 163 -22.87 11.83 12.64
N VAL A 164 -21.94 10.94 12.32
CA VAL A 164 -21.97 9.53 12.70
C VAL A 164 -20.85 9.29 13.70
N GLU A 165 -21.20 8.76 14.87
CA GLU A 165 -20.24 8.36 15.91
C GLU A 165 -20.38 6.88 16.15
N THR A 166 -19.27 6.15 16.06
CA THR A 166 -19.19 4.75 16.43
C THR A 166 -18.22 4.63 17.60
N ALA A 167 -18.61 3.92 18.66
CA ALA A 167 -17.74 3.59 19.78
C ALA A 167 -17.78 2.07 19.98
N SER A 168 -16.62 1.43 19.98
CA SER A 168 -16.49 -0.01 20.15
C SER A 168 -15.35 -0.33 21.11
N SER A 169 -15.47 -1.39 21.87
CA SER A 169 -14.32 -2.05 22.48
C SER A 169 -13.66 -2.95 21.44
N LEU A 170 -12.34 -3.14 21.56
CA LEU A 170 -11.61 -4.08 20.72
C LEU A 170 -11.08 -5.22 21.59
N ALA A 171 -11.26 -6.44 21.11
CA ALA A 171 -10.79 -7.65 21.78
C ALA A 171 -10.01 -8.53 20.81
N VAL A 172 -9.20 -9.43 21.37
CA VAL A 172 -8.55 -10.51 20.62
C VAL A 172 -9.27 -11.81 20.91
N GLU A 173 -10.05 -12.29 19.96
CA GLU A 173 -10.69 -13.61 20.00
C GLU A 173 -9.75 -14.68 19.44
N ASN A 174 -9.86 -15.90 19.98
CA ASN A 174 -9.08 -17.08 19.56
C ASN A 174 -7.54 -16.88 19.56
N GLY A 175 -7.05 -15.82 20.22
CA GLY A 175 -5.63 -15.43 20.26
C GLY A 175 -5.11 -14.73 18.99
N ASN A 176 -5.90 -14.64 17.93
CA ASN A 176 -5.44 -14.18 16.61
C ASN A 176 -6.49 -13.39 15.79
N GLN A 177 -7.66 -13.07 16.32
CA GLN A 177 -8.66 -12.27 15.61
C GLN A 177 -8.97 -11.01 16.38
N ILE A 178 -8.73 -9.83 15.79
CA ILE A 178 -9.20 -8.58 16.36
C ILE A 178 -10.68 -8.42 16.00
N VAL A 179 -11.52 -8.27 17.01
CA VAL A 179 -12.97 -8.08 16.85
C VAL A 179 -13.42 -6.80 17.54
N MET A 180 -14.53 -6.25 17.06
CA MET A 180 -15.29 -5.23 17.77
C MET A 180 -16.29 -5.88 18.70
N GLU A 181 -16.32 -5.38 19.93
CA GLU A 181 -17.32 -5.72 20.94
C GLU A 181 -18.02 -4.45 21.43
N ASN A 182 -19.23 -4.61 21.97
CA ASN A 182 -19.98 -3.52 22.62
C ASN A 182 -20.12 -2.26 21.74
N THR A 183 -20.30 -2.44 20.44
CA THR A 183 -20.40 -1.35 19.47
C THR A 183 -21.69 -0.57 19.66
N GLY A 184 -21.56 0.74 19.84
CA GLY A 184 -22.66 1.70 19.79
C GLY A 184 -22.52 2.65 18.60
N ILE A 185 -23.62 2.91 17.90
CA ILE A 185 -23.69 3.87 16.79
C ILE A 185 -24.66 4.99 17.14
N ARG A 186 -24.21 6.24 16.99
CA ARG A 186 -25.05 7.43 17.12
C ARG A 186 -25.05 8.22 15.82
N ILE A 187 -26.23 8.59 15.32
CA ILE A 187 -26.40 9.45 14.15
C ILE A 187 -27.09 10.74 14.60
N ASN A 188 -26.43 11.87 14.35
CA ASN A 188 -26.84 13.20 14.80
C ASN A 188 -27.15 13.23 16.30
N GLY A 189 -26.37 12.48 17.09
CA GLY A 189 -26.55 12.37 18.54
C GLY A 189 -27.65 11.42 18.99
N HIS A 190 -28.41 10.78 18.08
CA HIS A 190 -29.41 9.78 18.43
C HIS A 190 -28.84 8.36 18.30
N ASP A 191 -29.12 7.50 19.26
CA ASP A 191 -28.74 6.08 19.19
C ASP A 191 -29.46 5.40 18.02
N ARG A 192 -28.68 4.75 17.16
CA ARG A 192 -29.15 3.99 16.00
C ARG A 192 -28.55 2.59 15.95
N THR A 193 -27.95 2.13 17.05
CA THR A 193 -27.22 0.86 17.11
C THR A 193 -28.06 -0.33 16.62
N ASP A 194 -29.32 -0.42 17.06
CA ASP A 194 -30.24 -1.49 16.64
C ASP A 194 -30.46 -1.56 15.12
N ALA A 195 -30.44 -0.39 14.45
CA ALA A 195 -30.71 -0.28 13.02
C ALA A 195 -29.55 -0.81 12.16
N PHE A 196 -28.33 -0.89 12.71
CA PHE A 196 -27.11 -1.30 12.02
C PHE A 196 -26.50 -2.57 12.62
N ARG A 197 -27.25 -3.29 13.46
CA ARG A 197 -26.72 -4.42 14.25
C ARG A 197 -26.14 -5.52 13.35
N GLN A 198 -26.82 -5.86 12.25
CA GLN A 198 -26.37 -6.93 11.35
C GLN A 198 -25.11 -6.51 10.58
N GLU A 199 -25.06 -5.27 10.14
CA GLU A 199 -23.93 -4.67 9.46
C GLU A 199 -22.70 -4.64 10.37
N ILE A 200 -22.86 -4.24 11.63
CA ILE A 200 -21.78 -4.26 12.64
C ILE A 200 -21.24 -5.68 12.81
N TYR A 201 -22.10 -6.68 13.00
CA TYR A 201 -21.65 -8.07 13.15
C TYR A 201 -20.93 -8.60 11.92
N GLY A 202 -21.37 -8.19 10.73
CA GLY A 202 -20.74 -8.55 9.46
C GLY A 202 -19.33 -7.98 9.28
N LEU A 203 -18.91 -7.00 10.08
CA LEU A 203 -17.55 -6.43 10.03
C LEU A 203 -16.51 -7.27 10.79
N ASN A 204 -16.94 -8.21 11.64
CA ASN A 204 -16.01 -9.05 12.40
C ASN A 204 -15.58 -10.30 11.60
N PRO A 205 -14.31 -10.73 11.71
CA PRO A 205 -13.23 -10.06 12.44
C PRO A 205 -12.67 -8.85 11.67
N LEU A 206 -12.30 -7.79 12.41
CA LEU A 206 -11.64 -6.61 11.85
C LEU A 206 -10.24 -6.92 11.33
N LEU A 207 -9.51 -7.83 11.97
CA LEU A 207 -8.19 -8.21 11.49
C LEU A 207 -7.89 -9.65 11.88
N ASP A 208 -7.46 -10.44 10.90
CA ASP A 208 -6.95 -11.77 11.11
C ASP A 208 -5.42 -11.73 11.26
N LEU A 209 -4.96 -11.96 12.49
CA LEU A 209 -3.56 -11.91 12.86
C LEU A 209 -2.79 -13.18 12.45
N ARG A 210 -3.44 -14.21 11.90
CA ARG A 210 -2.74 -15.37 11.31
C ARG A 210 -1.90 -14.97 10.09
N ASN A 211 -2.35 -13.93 9.38
CA ASN A 211 -1.63 -13.35 8.24
C ASN A 211 -0.80 -12.13 8.66
N PHE A 212 -0.62 -11.90 9.97
CA PHE A 212 0.17 -10.78 10.46
C PHE A 212 1.66 -11.03 10.20
N PRO A 213 2.44 -10.01 9.78
CA PRO A 213 3.85 -10.19 9.46
C PRO A 213 4.72 -10.67 10.62
N LEU A 214 4.24 -10.54 11.87
CA LEU A 214 4.91 -11.06 13.05
C LEU A 214 4.22 -12.34 13.52
N PRO A 215 4.87 -13.51 13.43
CA PRO A 215 4.30 -14.76 13.88
C PRO A 215 4.23 -14.77 15.40
N ALA A 216 3.03 -14.84 15.99
CA ALA A 216 2.89 -15.04 17.43
C ALA A 216 1.65 -15.87 17.75
N ALA A 217 1.76 -16.72 18.77
CA ALA A 217 0.70 -17.64 19.16
C ALA A 217 -0.47 -16.96 19.90
N ARG A 218 -0.21 -15.84 20.59
CA ARG A 218 -1.22 -15.14 21.38
C ARG A 218 -0.93 -13.65 21.43
N TRP A 219 -1.84 -12.89 20.84
CA TRP A 219 -1.82 -11.45 20.90
C TRP A 219 -2.73 -10.91 22.01
N ILE A 220 -2.34 -9.76 22.56
CA ILE A 220 -3.11 -8.93 23.48
C ILE A 220 -3.23 -7.55 22.86
N LEU A 221 -4.44 -7.01 22.86
CA LEU A 221 -4.70 -5.66 22.38
C LEU A 221 -5.08 -4.76 23.57
N ARG A 222 -4.50 -3.56 23.61
CA ARG A 222 -4.84 -2.52 24.58
C ARG A 222 -4.99 -1.19 23.87
N ALA A 223 -6.13 -0.54 24.07
CA ALA A 223 -6.34 0.85 23.67
C ALA A 223 -6.31 1.72 24.92
N ASP A 224 -5.50 2.77 24.91
CA ASP A 224 -5.41 3.75 25.99
C ASP A 224 -4.88 5.09 25.49
N ASN A 225 -5.52 6.20 25.87
CA ASN A 225 -5.06 7.58 25.68
C ASN A 225 -4.31 7.87 24.36
N GLY A 226 -4.97 7.65 23.22
CA GLY A 226 -4.40 7.89 21.89
C GLY A 226 -3.44 6.82 21.38
N VAL A 227 -3.26 5.73 22.13
CA VAL A 227 -2.35 4.62 21.81
C VAL A 227 -3.12 3.32 21.69
N LEU A 228 -2.83 2.56 20.63
CA LEU A 228 -3.23 1.17 20.47
C LEU A 228 -1.97 0.30 20.48
N THR A 229 -1.87 -0.58 21.46
CA THR A 229 -0.76 -1.52 21.61
C THR A 229 -1.25 -2.93 21.33
N LEU A 230 -0.63 -3.59 20.36
CA LEU A 230 -0.76 -5.01 20.08
C LEU A 230 0.52 -5.71 20.54
N SER A 231 0.46 -6.56 21.56
CA SER A 231 1.65 -7.19 22.13
C SER A 231 1.45 -8.65 22.51
N THR A 232 2.56 -9.37 22.67
CA THR A 232 2.57 -10.67 23.33
C THR A 232 2.57 -10.49 24.85
N PRO A 233 2.18 -11.53 25.63
CA PRO A 233 2.18 -11.44 27.10
C PRO A 233 3.53 -11.09 27.72
N VAL A 234 4.62 -11.53 27.09
CA VAL A 234 6.00 -11.20 27.48
C VAL A 234 6.51 -10.14 26.50
N PRO A 235 7.06 -9.00 26.98
CA PRO A 235 7.61 -7.99 26.10
C PRO A 235 8.91 -8.46 25.43
N PRO A 236 9.22 -7.98 24.21
CA PRO A 236 10.48 -8.29 23.54
C PRO A 236 11.68 -7.74 24.31
N LYS A 237 12.75 -8.51 24.36
CA LYS A 237 14.06 -8.08 24.87
C LYS A 237 15.06 -7.96 23.73
N ALA A 238 16.08 -7.13 23.95
CA ALA A 238 17.20 -7.03 23.04
C ALA A 238 17.99 -8.35 23.07
N ALA A 239 18.23 -8.93 21.90
CA ALA A 239 19.17 -10.03 21.73
C ALA A 239 20.60 -9.56 22.04
N GLU A 240 21.42 -10.50 22.49
CA GLU A 240 22.87 -10.31 22.60
C GLU A 240 23.51 -10.57 21.23
N GLY A 241 24.69 -9.98 20.98
CA GLY A 241 25.44 -10.21 19.75
C GLY A 241 25.64 -8.96 18.89
N GLU A 242 25.70 -9.17 17.58
CA GLU A 242 25.95 -8.14 16.57
C GLU A 242 24.81 -7.12 16.53
N ILE A 243 25.15 -5.84 16.34
CA ILE A 243 24.19 -4.74 16.33
C ILE A 243 24.32 -3.95 15.03
N ARG A 244 23.19 -3.72 14.37
CA ARG A 244 23.06 -2.87 13.19
C ARG A 244 22.05 -1.77 13.46
N ARG A 245 22.38 -0.54 13.08
CA ARG A 245 21.58 0.66 13.39
C ARG A 245 21.43 1.57 12.20
N TYR A 246 20.26 2.16 12.11
CA TYR A 246 19.92 3.20 11.16
C TYR A 246 19.13 4.29 11.87
N GLU A 247 19.47 5.53 11.55
CA GLU A 247 18.71 6.73 11.89
C GLU A 247 18.43 7.49 10.60
N ARG A 248 17.21 8.02 10.44
CA ARG A 248 16.79 8.72 9.22
C ARG A 248 17.77 9.82 8.86
N GLY A 249 18.24 9.80 7.61
CA GLY A 249 19.23 10.76 7.10
C GLY A 249 20.69 10.34 7.28
N SER A 250 20.98 9.21 7.93
CA SER A 250 22.35 8.69 8.03
C SER A 250 22.89 8.27 6.67
N PHE A 251 22.09 7.54 5.89
CA PHE A 251 22.36 7.09 4.52
C PHE A 251 21.03 6.99 3.75
N PRO A 252 21.02 7.03 2.41
CA PRO A 252 19.79 6.80 1.65
C PRO A 252 19.23 5.40 1.92
N LEU A 253 17.91 5.27 1.90
CA LEU A 253 17.25 3.98 2.03
C LEU A 253 17.58 3.11 0.80
N PRO A 254 17.68 1.78 0.97
CA PRO A 254 17.80 0.88 -0.16
C PRO A 254 16.61 1.07 -1.11
N ALA A 255 16.90 1.28 -2.40
CA ALA A 255 15.85 1.35 -3.40
C ALA A 255 15.17 -0.02 -3.51
N PRO A 256 13.83 -0.07 -3.61
CA PRO A 256 13.12 -1.30 -3.87
C PRO A 256 13.49 -1.81 -5.27
N GLU A 257 13.56 -3.12 -5.44
CA GLU A 257 13.92 -3.70 -6.73
C GLU A 257 12.84 -3.42 -7.79
N PRO A 258 13.21 -2.91 -8.97
CA PRO A 258 12.26 -2.65 -10.04
C PRO A 258 11.65 -3.96 -10.55
N PHE A 259 10.48 -3.84 -11.18
CA PHE A 259 9.94 -4.95 -11.96
C PHE A 259 10.79 -5.16 -13.21
N GLU A 260 11.02 -6.43 -13.55
CA GLU A 260 11.69 -6.77 -14.80
C GLU A 260 10.68 -6.77 -15.95
N PHE A 261 10.75 -5.77 -16.82
CA PHE A 261 9.95 -5.71 -18.04
C PHE A 261 10.67 -4.92 -19.14
N SER A 262 10.25 -5.14 -20.38
CA SER A 262 10.61 -4.30 -21.52
C SER A 262 9.42 -3.44 -21.92
N PRO A 263 9.56 -2.11 -22.08
CA PRO A 263 8.48 -1.23 -22.51
C PRO A 263 7.78 -1.71 -23.79
N ASP A 264 8.50 -2.33 -24.73
CA ASP A 264 7.97 -2.83 -26.01
C ASP A 264 6.95 -3.98 -25.87
N GLN A 265 6.87 -4.61 -24.70
CA GLN A 265 5.87 -5.64 -24.40
C GLN A 265 4.46 -5.05 -24.24
N PHE A 266 4.37 -3.74 -23.96
CA PHE A 266 3.12 -3.01 -23.74
C PHE A 266 2.59 -2.42 -25.04
N GLN A 267 1.26 -2.35 -25.18
CA GLN A 267 0.57 -1.89 -26.38
C GLN A 267 -0.56 -0.92 -26.05
N ASN A 268 -0.94 -0.09 -27.03
CA ASN A 268 -2.08 0.80 -26.90
C ASN A 268 -3.35 0.04 -26.50
N GLY A 269 -3.97 0.48 -25.41
CA GLY A 269 -5.19 -0.10 -24.87
C GLY A 269 -4.95 -1.30 -23.94
N ASP A 270 -3.70 -1.65 -23.65
CA ASP A 270 -3.41 -2.56 -22.54
C ASP A 270 -3.89 -1.92 -21.23
N ILE A 271 -4.47 -2.74 -20.37
CA ILE A 271 -5.00 -2.37 -19.05
C ILE A 271 -4.00 -2.87 -18.03
N ILE A 272 -3.47 -1.99 -17.20
CA ILE A 272 -2.59 -2.35 -16.09
C ILE A 272 -3.44 -2.29 -14.82
N LEU A 273 -3.49 -3.40 -14.08
CA LEU A 273 -4.06 -3.47 -12.74
C LEU A 273 -2.91 -3.55 -11.74
N VAL A 274 -2.92 -2.71 -10.71
CA VAL A 274 -1.86 -2.67 -9.69
C VAL A 274 -2.41 -2.93 -8.30
N ASN A 275 -1.63 -3.63 -7.49
CA ASN A 275 -1.80 -3.69 -6.06
C ASN A 275 -0.86 -2.65 -5.45
N GLY A 276 -1.41 -1.51 -5.04
CA GLY A 276 -0.63 -0.43 -4.44
C GLY A 276 -0.14 -0.78 -3.04
N LYS A 277 1.04 -0.27 -2.69
CA LYS A 277 1.61 -0.30 -1.35
C LYS A 277 0.95 0.72 -0.42
N SER A 278 0.33 1.75 -0.98
CA SER A 278 -0.34 2.81 -0.21
C SER A 278 -1.38 2.25 0.76
N TRP A 279 -1.47 2.85 1.94
CA TRP A 279 -2.43 2.49 2.96
C TRP A 279 -3.87 2.65 2.44
N ARG A 280 -4.07 3.60 1.51
CA ARG A 280 -5.32 3.82 0.76
C ARG A 280 -5.68 2.59 -0.08
N SER A 281 -4.70 2.06 -0.82
CA SER A 281 -4.84 0.81 -1.57
C SER A 281 -5.18 -0.34 -0.64
N LYS A 282 -4.50 -0.46 0.51
CA LYS A 282 -4.79 -1.53 1.48
C LYS A 282 -6.15 -1.39 2.14
N ALA A 283 -6.59 -0.17 2.46
CA ALA A 283 -7.92 0.10 3.00
C ALA A 283 -9.00 -0.24 1.98
N LEU A 284 -8.85 0.17 0.72
CA LEU A 284 -9.77 -0.19 -0.36
C LEU A 284 -9.89 -1.71 -0.50
N LEU A 285 -8.75 -2.41 -0.55
CA LEU A 285 -8.70 -3.86 -0.64
C LEU A 285 -9.28 -4.55 0.59
N PHE A 286 -9.12 -4.00 1.78
CA PHE A 286 -9.64 -4.55 3.03
C PHE A 286 -11.16 -4.36 3.17
N PHE A 287 -11.66 -3.15 2.92
CA PHE A 287 -13.07 -2.82 3.14
C PHE A 287 -14.00 -3.29 2.02
N PHE A 288 -13.47 -3.45 0.80
CA PHE A 288 -14.33 -3.66 -0.36
C PHE A 288 -14.02 -4.91 -1.19
N LYS A 289 -12.90 -5.62 -0.93
CA LYS A 289 -12.53 -6.87 -1.64
C LYS A 289 -11.56 -7.74 -0.80
N ASN A 290 -10.81 -8.62 -1.46
CA ASN A 290 -9.76 -9.43 -0.86
C ASN A 290 -8.45 -8.62 -0.78
N PRO A 291 -7.71 -8.63 0.35
CA PRO A 291 -6.42 -7.92 0.52
C PRO A 291 -5.35 -8.28 -0.52
N ALA A 292 -5.48 -9.44 -1.17
CA ALA A 292 -4.63 -9.88 -2.26
C ALA A 292 -5.29 -9.65 -3.63
N ASP A 293 -5.95 -8.51 -3.85
CA ASP A 293 -6.54 -8.13 -5.15
C ASP A 293 -5.87 -6.88 -5.76
N PHE A 294 -6.45 -6.22 -6.76
CA PHE A 294 -5.93 -4.97 -7.35
C PHE A 294 -6.68 -3.74 -6.83
N SER A 295 -5.94 -2.70 -6.46
CA SER A 295 -6.47 -1.47 -5.86
C SER A 295 -6.62 -0.32 -6.85
N HIS A 296 -5.87 -0.34 -7.95
CA HIS A 296 -5.87 0.74 -8.93
C HIS A 296 -5.67 0.20 -10.35
N SER A 297 -6.01 1.02 -11.34
CA SER A 297 -5.90 0.63 -12.75
C SER A 297 -5.58 1.82 -13.66
N GLY A 298 -4.93 1.52 -14.79
CA GLY A 298 -4.62 2.49 -15.83
C GLY A 298 -4.61 1.85 -17.22
N MET A 299 -4.64 2.68 -18.26
CA MET A 299 -4.61 2.25 -19.65
C MET A 299 -3.36 2.76 -20.36
N VAL A 300 -2.67 1.87 -21.07
CA VAL A 300 -1.46 2.18 -21.82
C VAL A 300 -1.77 2.94 -23.10
N ARG A 301 -0.97 3.98 -23.34
CA ARG A 301 -0.89 4.69 -24.62
C ARG A 301 0.54 5.07 -24.96
N TRP A 302 1.04 4.57 -26.07
CA TRP A 302 2.26 5.02 -26.72
C TRP A 302 2.09 6.42 -27.29
N SER A 303 3.00 7.31 -26.92
CA SER A 303 3.08 8.68 -27.44
C SER A 303 4.53 9.15 -27.39
N GLY A 304 5.03 9.68 -28.50
CA GLY A 304 6.42 10.16 -28.57
C GLY A 304 7.48 9.06 -28.43
N GLY A 305 7.16 7.81 -28.76
CA GLY A 305 8.10 6.68 -28.70
C GLY A 305 8.29 6.06 -27.32
N ILE A 306 7.47 6.43 -26.33
CA ILE A 306 7.45 5.80 -25.00
C ILE A 306 6.00 5.45 -24.60
N PRO A 307 5.80 4.41 -23.78
CA PRO A 307 4.49 4.07 -23.24
C PRO A 307 4.17 4.96 -22.03
N TRP A 308 2.96 5.51 -22.05
CA TRP A 308 2.37 6.25 -20.94
C TRP A 308 1.20 5.48 -20.39
N VAL A 309 0.86 5.71 -19.12
CA VAL A 309 -0.32 5.17 -18.47
C VAL A 309 -1.27 6.30 -18.14
N ILE A 310 -2.51 6.17 -18.62
CA ILE A 310 -3.59 7.12 -18.35
C ILE A 310 -4.48 6.53 -17.26
N HIS A 311 -4.66 7.25 -16.16
CA HIS A 311 -5.44 6.78 -15.01
C HIS A 311 -6.10 7.94 -14.27
N ALA A 312 -7.21 7.68 -13.57
CA ALA A 312 -7.82 8.65 -12.67
C ALA A 312 -7.20 8.50 -11.27
N SER A 313 -6.57 9.56 -10.76
CA SER A 313 -5.79 9.55 -9.53
C SER A 313 -6.49 10.34 -8.41
N PRO A 314 -6.74 9.73 -7.23
CA PRO A 314 -7.26 10.48 -6.09
C PRO A 314 -6.24 11.48 -5.52
N GLU A 315 -4.94 11.27 -5.74
CA GLU A 315 -3.86 12.13 -5.24
C GLU A 315 -3.83 13.49 -5.97
N SER A 316 -4.09 13.48 -7.27
CA SER A 316 -4.17 14.69 -8.09
C SER A 316 -5.60 15.21 -8.29
N GLU A 317 -6.58 14.46 -7.80
CA GLU A 317 -8.02 14.70 -7.92
C GLU A 317 -8.50 14.80 -9.39
N ARG A 318 -7.80 14.17 -10.34
CA ARG A 318 -8.14 14.19 -11.78
C ARG A 318 -7.54 13.00 -12.55
N VAL A 319 -7.85 12.93 -13.84
CA VAL A 319 -7.20 12.04 -14.79
C VAL A 319 -5.80 12.56 -15.13
N GLU A 320 -4.82 11.67 -15.02
CA GLU A 320 -3.41 11.91 -15.27
C GLU A 320 -2.86 10.98 -16.34
N MET A 321 -1.69 11.35 -16.84
CA MET A 321 -0.93 10.61 -17.82
C MET A 321 0.54 10.68 -17.39
N GLU A 322 1.07 9.55 -16.94
CA GLU A 322 2.44 9.43 -16.43
C GLU A 322 3.22 8.35 -17.18
N PRO A 323 4.56 8.40 -17.23
CA PRO A 323 5.38 7.36 -17.84
C PRO A 323 5.10 5.97 -17.22
N LEU A 324 5.22 4.92 -18.03
CA LEU A 324 5.00 3.55 -17.57
C LEU A 324 5.88 3.18 -16.37
N GLU A 325 7.14 3.61 -16.35
CA GLU A 325 8.06 3.32 -15.24
C GLU A 325 7.63 4.00 -13.93
N GLU A 326 7.00 5.18 -14.00
CA GLU A 326 6.51 5.90 -12.83
C GLU A 326 5.25 5.21 -12.27
N PHE A 327 4.30 4.84 -13.15
CA PHE A 327 3.09 4.12 -12.75
C PHE A 327 3.39 2.73 -12.14
N LEU A 328 4.41 2.04 -12.65
CA LEU A 328 4.89 0.75 -12.15
C LEU A 328 6.01 0.88 -11.11
N SER A 329 6.18 2.06 -10.51
CA SER A 329 7.25 2.29 -9.54
C SER A 329 7.20 1.27 -8.40
N PRO A 330 8.30 0.55 -8.12
CA PRO A 330 8.36 -0.40 -7.02
C PRO A 330 8.25 0.26 -5.64
N PHE A 331 8.29 1.60 -5.55
CA PHE A 331 7.97 2.32 -4.30
C PHE A 331 6.46 2.32 -4.01
N GLU A 332 5.64 2.40 -5.05
CA GLU A 332 4.18 2.55 -4.94
C GLU A 332 3.42 1.26 -5.24
N VAL A 333 4.01 0.35 -6.01
CA VAL A 333 3.37 -0.87 -6.51
C VAL A 333 4.04 -2.11 -5.93
N GLU A 334 3.22 -3.01 -5.40
CA GLU A 334 3.66 -4.30 -4.88
C GLU A 334 3.66 -5.40 -5.93
N ARG A 335 2.66 -5.38 -6.81
CA ARG A 335 2.54 -6.27 -7.96
C ARG A 335 1.58 -5.66 -8.98
N ALA A 336 1.69 -6.10 -10.23
CA ALA A 336 0.82 -5.68 -11.31
C ALA A 336 0.43 -6.85 -12.21
N ALA A 337 -0.67 -6.68 -12.95
CA ALA A 337 -1.04 -7.57 -14.04
C ALA A 337 -1.50 -6.74 -15.24
N VAL A 338 -1.11 -7.18 -16.43
CA VAL A 338 -1.47 -6.53 -17.69
C VAL A 338 -2.51 -7.37 -18.42
N TYR A 339 -3.61 -6.73 -18.80
CA TYR A 339 -4.69 -7.32 -19.57
C TYR A 339 -4.78 -6.68 -20.94
N ARG A 340 -5.06 -7.48 -21.96
CA ARG A 340 -5.14 -7.06 -23.35
C ARG A 340 -6.46 -7.49 -23.97
N LEU A 341 -6.98 -6.66 -24.88
CA LEU A 341 -8.18 -6.98 -25.66
C LEU A 341 -7.88 -8.07 -26.70
N LYS A 342 -8.64 -9.17 -26.64
CA LYS A 342 -8.51 -10.31 -27.57
C LYS A 342 -8.87 -9.91 -28.99
N GLY A 343 -7.97 -10.16 -29.94
CA GLY A 343 -8.25 -10.11 -31.38
C GLY A 343 -8.66 -8.76 -31.98
N ASN A 344 -8.66 -7.65 -31.21
CA ASN A 344 -9.13 -6.34 -31.68
C ASN A 344 -8.17 -5.20 -31.32
N ARG A 345 -6.96 -5.25 -31.89
CA ARG A 345 -5.91 -4.23 -31.64
C ARG A 345 -6.32 -2.81 -32.06
N ALA A 346 -7.06 -2.67 -33.16
CA ALA A 346 -7.54 -1.38 -33.62
C ALA A 346 -8.54 -0.76 -32.62
N GLY A 347 -9.42 -1.58 -32.05
CA GLY A 347 -10.34 -1.20 -30.99
C GLY A 347 -9.65 -0.78 -29.71
N ALA A 348 -8.64 -1.54 -29.27
CA ALA A 348 -7.80 -1.18 -28.13
C ALA A 348 -7.06 0.17 -28.36
N GLY A 349 -6.56 0.39 -29.58
CA GLY A 349 -5.98 1.66 -30.00
C GLY A 349 -6.95 2.84 -29.89
N ARG A 350 -8.21 2.67 -30.34
CA ARG A 350 -9.25 3.69 -30.18
C ARG A 350 -9.57 3.94 -28.70
N ALA A 351 -9.74 2.90 -27.89
CA ALA A 351 -10.00 3.03 -26.46
C ALA A 351 -8.89 3.82 -25.74
N SER A 352 -7.62 3.58 -26.07
CA SER A 352 -6.51 4.39 -25.54
C SER A 352 -6.57 5.86 -25.99
N GLY A 353 -7.19 6.14 -27.15
CA GLY A 353 -7.46 7.49 -27.63
C GLY A 353 -8.53 8.17 -26.78
N GLU A 354 -9.64 7.48 -26.56
CA GLU A 354 -10.73 7.94 -25.68
C GLU A 354 -10.22 8.23 -24.26
N ALA A 355 -9.41 7.33 -23.69
CA ALA A 355 -8.77 7.55 -22.39
C ALA A 355 -7.94 8.85 -22.36
N ARG A 356 -7.23 9.16 -23.45
CA ARG A 356 -6.44 10.39 -23.56
C ARG A 356 -7.32 11.64 -23.61
N GLU A 357 -8.52 11.57 -24.19
CA GLU A 357 -9.43 12.71 -24.18
C GLU A 357 -9.84 13.08 -22.75
N PHE A 358 -10.13 12.10 -21.88
CA PHE A 358 -10.38 12.38 -20.45
C PHE A 358 -9.20 13.10 -19.76
N TYR A 359 -7.96 12.74 -20.10
CA TYR A 359 -6.77 13.44 -19.60
C TYR A 359 -6.68 14.87 -20.13
N LEU A 360 -6.90 15.08 -21.44
CA LEU A 360 -6.84 16.41 -22.07
C LEU A 360 -7.92 17.35 -21.51
N GLU A 361 -9.09 16.82 -21.19
CA GLU A 361 -10.17 17.53 -20.51
C GLU A 361 -9.88 17.85 -19.04
N LYS A 362 -8.80 17.28 -18.47
CA LYS A 362 -8.51 17.32 -17.03
C LYS A 362 -9.68 16.81 -16.20
N ARG A 363 -10.31 15.71 -16.65
CA ARG A 363 -11.51 15.17 -16.02
C ARG A 363 -11.27 14.95 -14.52
N PRO A 364 -12.10 15.52 -13.63
CA PRO A 364 -11.98 15.31 -12.19
C PRO A 364 -12.07 13.84 -11.76
N PHE A 365 -11.41 13.51 -10.67
CA PHE A 365 -11.54 12.21 -10.01
C PHE A 365 -12.89 12.10 -9.31
N ASP A 366 -13.58 10.97 -9.52
CA ASP A 366 -14.83 10.69 -8.83
C ASP A 366 -14.60 10.03 -7.46
N GLY A 367 -14.55 10.85 -6.41
CA GLY A 367 -14.45 10.37 -5.02
C GLY A 367 -15.73 9.73 -4.46
N SER A 368 -16.85 9.77 -5.19
CA SER A 368 -18.10 9.09 -4.82
C SER A 368 -18.28 7.72 -5.50
N PHE A 369 -17.38 7.34 -6.42
CA PHE A 369 -17.47 6.10 -7.19
C PHE A 369 -18.85 5.89 -7.86
N ASP A 370 -19.52 6.98 -8.22
CA ASP A 370 -20.81 7.00 -8.90
C ASP A 370 -20.62 6.89 -10.41
N LYS A 371 -20.80 5.68 -10.93
CA LYS A 371 -20.69 5.38 -12.36
C LYS A 371 -21.63 6.18 -13.28
N ASN A 372 -22.65 6.84 -12.72
CA ASN A 372 -23.59 7.67 -13.49
C ASN A 372 -23.13 9.13 -13.57
N ASN A 373 -22.06 9.49 -12.86
CA ASN A 373 -21.46 10.80 -12.95
C ASN A 373 -20.76 10.95 -14.30
N GLU A 374 -21.23 11.87 -15.15
CA GLU A 374 -20.60 12.14 -16.44
C GLU A 374 -19.50 13.19 -16.34
N GLU A 375 -19.37 13.90 -15.23
CA GLU A 375 -18.43 15.01 -15.04
C GLU A 375 -17.14 14.59 -14.33
N ALA A 376 -17.10 13.42 -13.72
CA ALA A 376 -15.94 12.86 -13.05
C ALA A 376 -15.81 11.36 -13.37
N VAL A 377 -14.61 10.81 -13.20
CA VAL A 377 -14.36 9.37 -13.36
C VAL A 377 -13.40 8.87 -12.29
N TYR A 378 -13.57 7.63 -11.84
CA TYR A 378 -12.54 6.92 -11.08
C TYR A 378 -11.77 5.92 -11.97
N CYS A 379 -10.73 5.29 -11.43
CA CYS A 379 -9.73 4.58 -12.23
C CYS A 379 -10.30 3.46 -13.13
N THR A 380 -11.12 2.57 -12.59
CA THR A 380 -11.74 1.48 -13.35
C THR A 380 -12.80 1.98 -14.32
N GLU A 381 -13.55 3.02 -13.91
CA GLU A 381 -14.60 3.63 -14.72
C GLU A 381 -14.05 4.32 -15.96
N LEU A 382 -12.93 5.03 -15.82
CA LEU A 382 -12.20 5.62 -16.96
C LEU A 382 -11.95 4.56 -18.04
N ILE A 383 -11.44 3.39 -17.65
CA ILE A 383 -11.15 2.29 -18.57
C ILE A 383 -12.44 1.79 -19.23
N TRP A 384 -13.47 1.51 -18.44
CA TRP A 384 -14.74 1.03 -18.94
C TRP A 384 -15.41 2.01 -19.91
N LYS A 385 -15.45 3.30 -19.58
CA LYS A 385 -16.00 4.36 -20.45
C LYS A 385 -15.16 4.53 -21.72
N ALA A 386 -13.83 4.50 -21.62
CA ALA A 386 -12.95 4.60 -22.79
C ALA A 386 -13.17 3.46 -23.81
N PHE A 387 -13.33 2.22 -23.34
CA PHE A 387 -13.72 1.10 -24.22
C PHE A 387 -15.15 1.27 -24.77
N GLY A 388 -16.10 1.72 -23.94
CA GLY A 388 -17.47 2.01 -24.36
C GLY A 388 -17.53 3.03 -25.50
N ASN A 389 -16.82 4.15 -25.36
CA ASN A 389 -16.71 5.19 -26.40
C ASN A 389 -16.05 4.65 -27.69
N ALA A 390 -15.12 3.71 -27.57
CA ALA A 390 -14.50 3.02 -28.71
C ALA A 390 -15.41 1.96 -29.37
N GLY A 391 -16.65 1.81 -28.88
CA GLY A 391 -17.66 0.86 -29.37
C GLY A 391 -17.47 -0.57 -28.84
N ILE A 392 -16.79 -0.75 -27.71
CA ILE A 392 -16.47 -2.06 -27.13
C ILE A 392 -17.12 -2.18 -25.76
N ASP A 393 -18.07 -3.07 -25.62
CA ASP A 393 -18.66 -3.41 -24.32
C ASP A 393 -17.86 -4.55 -23.67
N LEU A 394 -17.00 -4.20 -22.71
CA LEU A 394 -16.13 -5.17 -22.02
C LEU A 394 -16.90 -6.27 -21.27
N PHE A 395 -18.17 -6.04 -20.89
CA PHE A 395 -18.92 -6.95 -20.03
C PHE A 395 -20.14 -7.59 -20.69
N GLY A 396 -20.51 -7.15 -21.90
CA GLY A 396 -21.65 -7.67 -22.64
C GLY A 396 -22.97 -7.66 -21.87
N THR A 397 -23.82 -8.67 -22.12
CA THR A 397 -25.19 -8.75 -21.60
C THR A 397 -25.30 -8.94 -20.09
N GLU A 398 -24.26 -9.42 -19.40
CA GLU A 398 -24.26 -9.64 -17.94
C GLU A 398 -23.56 -8.52 -17.16
N ARG A 399 -23.57 -7.29 -17.69
CA ARG A 399 -22.89 -6.13 -17.12
C ARG A 399 -23.12 -5.94 -15.61
N SER A 400 -24.33 -6.16 -15.10
CA SER A 400 -24.65 -5.96 -13.68
C SER A 400 -23.88 -6.90 -12.73
N ALA A 401 -23.47 -8.09 -13.19
CA ALA A 401 -22.72 -9.06 -12.37
C ALA A 401 -21.28 -8.62 -12.06
N TYR A 402 -20.78 -7.61 -12.77
CA TYR A 402 -19.43 -7.07 -12.59
C TYR A 402 -19.39 -5.90 -11.61
N PHE A 403 -20.54 -5.32 -11.25
CA PHE A 403 -20.60 -4.23 -10.28
C PHE A 403 -20.95 -4.79 -8.89
N THR A 404 -20.15 -4.41 -7.90
CA THR A 404 -20.35 -4.85 -6.52
C THR A 404 -21.14 -3.77 -5.76
N PRO A 405 -22.23 -4.14 -5.08
CA PRO A 405 -22.96 -3.20 -4.23
C PRO A 405 -22.14 -2.86 -2.98
N VAL A 406 -21.86 -1.58 -2.80
CA VAL A 406 -21.07 -1.02 -1.70
C VAL A 406 -21.96 -0.07 -0.90
N PRO A 407 -22.08 -0.26 0.44
CA PRO A 407 -22.81 0.68 1.29
C PRO A 407 -22.34 2.12 1.08
N PHE A 408 -23.28 3.06 0.92
CA PHE A 408 -23.04 4.49 0.69
C PHE A 408 -22.39 4.90 -0.64
N TYR A 409 -21.79 3.97 -1.40
CA TYR A 409 -21.16 4.21 -2.69
C TYR A 409 -21.91 3.59 -3.89
N GLY A 410 -22.95 2.80 -3.63
CA GLY A 410 -23.76 2.19 -4.70
C GLY A 410 -23.02 1.05 -5.40
N ASN A 411 -23.25 0.89 -6.71
CA ASN A 411 -22.69 -0.21 -7.48
C ASN A 411 -21.33 0.19 -8.10
N VAL A 412 -20.25 -0.32 -7.52
CA VAL A 412 -18.86 0.04 -7.87
C VAL A 412 -18.22 -1.04 -8.75
N LEU A 413 -17.42 -0.62 -9.73
CA LEU A 413 -16.60 -1.50 -10.57
C LEU A 413 -15.17 -1.53 -10.03
N PHE A 414 -14.75 -2.64 -9.44
CA PHE A 414 -13.39 -2.79 -8.91
C PHE A 414 -12.40 -3.14 -10.02
N PRO A 415 -11.11 -2.78 -9.87
CA PRO A 415 -10.07 -3.10 -10.86
C PRO A 415 -10.07 -4.57 -11.27
N SER A 416 -10.26 -5.49 -10.33
CA SER A 416 -10.28 -6.92 -10.61
C SER A 416 -11.50 -7.42 -11.37
N ASP A 417 -12.57 -6.62 -11.44
CA ASP A 417 -13.73 -6.92 -12.29
C ASP A 417 -13.38 -6.82 -13.78
N LEU A 418 -12.44 -5.95 -14.14
CA LEU A 418 -11.88 -5.91 -15.50
C LEU A 418 -11.21 -7.25 -15.85
N GLY A 419 -10.46 -7.84 -14.93
CA GLY A 419 -9.78 -9.12 -15.14
C GLY A 419 -10.72 -10.31 -15.38
N ARG A 420 -12.02 -10.15 -15.04
CA ARG A 420 -13.07 -11.16 -15.28
C ARG A 420 -13.77 -10.98 -16.64
N SER A 421 -13.48 -9.90 -17.37
CA SER A 421 -14.08 -9.66 -18.69
C SER A 421 -13.76 -10.80 -19.67
N PRO A 422 -14.74 -11.33 -20.42
CA PRO A 422 -14.50 -12.37 -21.41
C PRO A 422 -13.65 -11.89 -22.59
N LEU A 423 -13.62 -10.57 -22.85
CA LEU A 423 -12.89 -9.96 -23.96
C LEU A 423 -11.42 -9.71 -23.64
N LEU A 424 -11.04 -9.76 -22.37
CA LEU A 424 -9.68 -9.50 -21.93
C LEU A 424 -8.93 -10.82 -21.65
N GLU A 425 -7.63 -10.81 -21.93
CA GLU A 425 -6.69 -11.86 -21.53
C GLU A 425 -5.54 -11.26 -20.74
N LYS A 426 -5.08 -11.97 -19.71
CA LYS A 426 -3.86 -11.60 -18.98
C LYS A 426 -2.65 -11.95 -19.83
N VAL A 427 -1.82 -10.97 -20.16
CA VAL A 427 -0.63 -11.13 -21.00
C VAL A 427 0.68 -11.03 -20.21
N MET A 428 0.63 -10.48 -18.99
CA MET A 428 1.81 -10.30 -18.15
C MET A 428 1.40 -10.24 -16.67
N SER A 429 2.27 -10.76 -15.79
CA SER A 429 2.23 -10.55 -14.34
C SER A 429 3.59 -9.98 -13.92
N LEU A 430 3.57 -9.00 -13.03
CA LEU A 430 4.76 -8.41 -12.42
C LEU A 430 4.63 -8.58 -10.90
N GLU A 431 5.55 -9.33 -10.31
CA GLU A 431 5.63 -9.64 -8.87
C GLU A 431 7.02 -9.30 -8.34
#